data_AF-A0A7W1JYS1-F1
#
_entry.id   AF-A0A7W1JYS1-F1
#
_cell.length_a   1.000
_cell.length_b   1.000
_cell.length_c   1.000
_cell.angle_alpha   90.00
_cell.angle_beta   90.00
_cell.angle_gamma   90.00
#
_symmetry.space_group_name_H-M   'P 1'
#
loop_
_entity.id
_entity.type
_entity.pdbx_description
1 polymer ?
#
loop_
_entity_poly.entity_id
_entity_poly.type
_entity_poly.pdbx_seq_one_letter_code
_entity_poly.pdbx_strand_id
1 'polypeptide(L)'
;MLTRVVALAASAVLCAGCNGGTVDRHALKNDSASIDSMACEGALLAHDVVRGKTTAFFAREQAEELQIQASNLANALLKRKTVASIERRVRAKSRDAASLSATLQRLHDHPSDPVVAGSVEQRLRKLGGCA
;
A
#
# COMPACT_ATOMS: atom_id res chain seq x y z
N MET A 1 -25.17 -3.03 -15.29
CA MET A 1 -24.06 -2.17 -14.81
C MET A 1 -23.82 -2.27 -13.31
N LEU A 2 -24.82 -2.59 -12.46
CA LEU A 2 -24.59 -2.87 -11.03
C LEU A 2 -23.72 -4.11 -10.74
N THR A 3 -23.72 -5.10 -11.63
CA THR A 3 -22.99 -6.36 -11.45
C THR A 3 -21.47 -6.26 -11.53
N ARG A 4 -20.93 -5.19 -12.16
CA ARG A 4 -19.47 -4.98 -12.22
C ARG A 4 -18.91 -4.26 -10.99
N VAL A 5 -19.72 -3.43 -10.33
CA VAL A 5 -19.32 -2.73 -9.09
C VAL A 5 -19.21 -3.71 -7.91
N VAL A 6 -20.10 -4.71 -7.88
CA VAL A 6 -20.07 -5.77 -6.84
C VAL A 6 -18.85 -6.70 -7.01
N ALA A 7 -18.34 -6.90 -8.22
CA ALA A 7 -17.19 -7.76 -8.47
C ALA A 7 -15.85 -7.16 -7.99
N LEU A 8 -15.70 -5.83 -8.02
CA LEU A 8 -14.51 -5.15 -7.50
C LEU A 8 -14.54 -5.02 -5.97
N ALA A 9 -15.72 -4.80 -5.38
CA ALA A 9 -15.88 -4.78 -3.92
C ALA A 9 -15.72 -6.17 -3.27
N ALA A 10 -15.98 -7.25 -4.01
CA ALA A 10 -15.86 -8.62 -3.50
C ALA A 10 -14.41 -9.14 -3.37
N SER A 11 -13.43 -8.45 -3.97
CA SER A 11 -12.01 -8.85 -3.84
C SER A 11 -11.39 -8.38 -2.51
N ALA A 12 -12.04 -7.47 -1.79
CA ALA A 12 -11.61 -7.01 -0.47
C ALA A 12 -12.02 -7.98 0.67
N VAL A 13 -12.80 -9.02 0.37
CA VAL A 13 -13.36 -9.96 1.37
C VAL A 13 -12.77 -11.37 1.23
N LEU A 14 -11.55 -11.48 0.70
CA LEU A 14 -10.72 -12.66 0.95
C LEU A 14 -9.84 -12.39 2.18
N CYS A 15 -10.53 -12.35 3.32
CA CYS A 15 -10.00 -12.40 4.67
C CYS A 15 -9.16 -13.67 4.90
N ALA A 16 -7.96 -13.74 4.31
CA ALA A 16 -6.87 -14.49 4.90
C ALA A 16 -6.32 -13.67 6.08
N GLY A 17 -7.12 -13.52 7.14
CA GLY A 17 -6.68 -12.97 8.42
C GLY A 17 -7.58 -11.86 8.98
N CYS A 18 -8.65 -12.25 9.67
CA CYS A 18 -8.95 -11.57 10.93
C CYS A 18 -7.63 -11.52 11.72
N ASN A 19 -7.20 -10.33 12.15
CA ASN A 19 -5.90 -9.99 12.73
C ASN A 19 -5.51 -10.71 14.07
N GLY A 20 -5.86 -11.98 14.25
CA GLY A 20 -5.57 -12.80 15.45
C GLY A 20 -4.58 -13.94 15.24
N GLY A 21 -4.10 -14.17 14.02
CA GLY A 21 -3.20 -15.28 13.70
C GLY A 21 -1.70 -14.96 13.84
N THR A 22 -0.90 -15.96 14.20
CA THR A 22 0.56 -15.85 14.21
C THR A 22 1.10 -15.60 12.80
N VAL A 23 2.02 -14.65 12.63
CA VAL A 23 2.74 -14.42 11.37
C VAL A 23 3.77 -15.52 11.18
N ASP A 24 3.52 -16.38 10.21
CA ASP A 24 4.47 -17.37 9.69
C ASP A 24 5.10 -16.91 8.36
N ARG A 25 5.89 -17.78 7.73
CA ARG A 25 6.58 -17.45 6.47
C ARG A 25 5.62 -17.23 5.30
N HIS A 26 4.50 -17.95 5.27
CA HIS A 26 3.51 -17.83 4.20
C HIS A 26 2.73 -16.53 4.34
N ALA A 27 2.25 -16.24 5.56
CA ALA A 27 1.61 -14.97 5.88
C ALA A 27 2.52 -13.78 5.54
N LEU A 28 3.79 -13.82 5.96
CA LEU A 28 4.74 -12.75 5.66
C LEU A 28 5.02 -12.59 4.15
N LYS A 29 4.97 -13.68 3.37
CA LYS A 29 5.12 -13.61 1.90
C LYS A 29 3.92 -12.87 1.29
N ASN A 30 2.72 -13.18 1.74
CA ASN A 30 1.50 -12.51 1.26
C ASN A 30 1.49 -11.04 1.68
N ASP A 31 1.81 -10.74 2.93
CA ASP A 31 1.93 -9.36 3.43
C ASP A 31 2.97 -8.57 2.63
N SER A 32 4.10 -9.20 2.24
CA SER A 32 5.11 -8.56 1.39
C SER A 32 4.57 -8.27 -0.01
N ALA A 33 3.86 -9.21 -0.63
CA ALA A 33 3.25 -9.01 -1.95
C ALA A 33 2.18 -7.90 -1.93
N SER A 34 1.43 -7.77 -0.83
CA SER A 34 0.49 -6.67 -0.64
C SER A 34 1.21 -5.32 -0.57
N ILE A 35 2.33 -5.20 0.15
CA ILE A 35 3.15 -3.98 0.18
C ILE A 35 3.62 -3.63 -1.23
N ASP A 36 4.14 -4.61 -1.97
CA ASP A 36 4.66 -4.38 -3.32
C ASP A 36 3.52 -3.93 -4.27
N SER A 37 2.36 -4.56 -4.21
CA SER A 37 1.18 -4.21 -5.00
C SER A 37 0.68 -2.79 -4.70
N MET A 38 0.51 -2.44 -3.42
CA MET A 38 0.08 -1.08 -3.03
C MET A 38 1.10 -0.02 -3.45
N ALA A 39 2.40 -0.31 -3.34
CA ALA A 39 3.45 0.59 -3.81
C ALA A 39 3.35 0.79 -5.33
N CYS A 40 3.11 -0.26 -6.10
CA CYS A 40 2.98 -0.14 -7.55
C CYS A 40 1.70 0.59 -7.98
N GLU A 41 0.58 0.36 -7.30
CA GLU A 41 -0.65 1.15 -7.54
C GLU A 41 -0.43 2.63 -7.22
N GLY A 42 0.19 2.94 -6.08
CA GLY A 42 0.53 4.32 -5.72
C GLY A 42 1.51 4.98 -6.69
N ALA A 43 2.45 4.20 -7.25
CA ALA A 43 3.35 4.69 -8.29
C ALA A 43 2.61 5.04 -9.60
N LEU A 44 1.63 4.22 -10.00
CA LEU A 44 0.78 4.51 -11.15
C LEU A 44 -0.09 5.76 -10.91
N LEU A 45 -0.65 5.90 -9.71
CA LEU A 45 -1.41 7.08 -9.34
C LEU A 45 -0.55 8.35 -9.42
N ALA A 46 0.66 8.31 -8.85
CA ALA A 46 1.61 9.41 -8.90
C ALA A 46 2.04 9.73 -10.35
N HIS A 47 2.26 8.71 -11.18
CA HIS A 47 2.54 8.88 -12.60
C HIS A 47 1.42 9.64 -13.33
N ASP A 48 0.16 9.30 -13.05
CA ASP A 48 -0.98 9.99 -13.67
C ASP A 48 -1.10 11.44 -13.20
N VAL A 49 -0.72 11.76 -11.94
CA VAL A 49 -0.61 13.14 -11.46
C VAL A 49 0.48 13.91 -12.22
N VAL A 50 1.68 13.34 -12.37
CA VAL A 50 2.79 13.95 -13.12
C VAL A 50 2.37 14.30 -14.55
N ARG A 51 1.55 13.45 -15.18
CA ARG A 51 1.12 13.62 -16.58
C ARG A 51 -0.18 14.40 -16.75
N GLY A 52 -0.79 14.89 -15.67
CA GLY A 52 -2.08 15.57 -15.72
C GLY A 52 -3.21 14.70 -16.25
N LYS A 53 -3.13 13.37 -16.04
CA LYS A 53 -4.11 12.37 -16.53
C LYS A 53 -5.19 12.04 -15.50
N THR A 54 -5.09 12.61 -14.30
CA THR A 54 -6.08 12.45 -13.23
C THR A 54 -6.44 13.80 -12.62
N THR A 55 -7.43 13.81 -11.74
CA THR A 55 -7.85 15.01 -11.02
C THR A 55 -7.25 15.03 -9.61
N ALA A 56 -7.09 16.23 -9.04
CA ALA A 56 -6.63 16.39 -7.66
C ALA A 56 -7.51 15.64 -6.65
N PHE A 57 -8.83 15.65 -6.85
CA PHE A 57 -9.76 14.93 -6.00
C PHE A 57 -9.54 13.41 -6.07
N PHE A 58 -9.47 12.85 -7.28
CA PHE A 58 -9.22 11.41 -7.43
C PHE A 58 -7.85 11.00 -6.84
N ALA A 59 -6.80 11.78 -7.10
CA ALA A 59 -5.47 11.51 -6.56
C ALA A 59 -5.45 11.54 -5.03
N ARG A 60 -6.15 12.50 -4.40
CA ARG A 60 -6.21 12.62 -2.95
C ARG A 60 -6.91 11.43 -2.30
N GLU A 61 -8.09 11.06 -2.78
CA GLU A 61 -8.88 9.97 -2.20
C GLU A 61 -8.17 8.63 -2.40
N GLN A 62 -7.59 8.40 -3.58
CA GLN A 62 -6.93 7.13 -3.87
C GLN A 62 -5.59 7.00 -3.15
N ALA A 63 -4.86 8.10 -2.93
CA ALA A 63 -3.70 8.11 -2.05
C ALA A 63 -4.07 7.87 -0.58
N GLU A 64 -5.23 8.38 -0.13
CA GLU A 64 -5.75 8.15 1.22
C GLU A 64 -6.10 6.68 1.47
N GLU A 65 -6.80 6.05 0.54
CA GLU A 65 -7.16 4.65 0.66
C GLU A 65 -5.91 3.76 0.78
N LEU A 66 -4.94 3.97 -0.11
CA LEU A 66 -3.68 3.22 -0.07
C LEU A 66 -2.87 3.50 1.21
N GLN A 67 -2.83 4.76 1.69
CA GLN A 67 -2.06 5.08 2.90
C GLN A 67 -2.67 4.47 4.16
N ILE A 68 -4.01 4.40 4.24
CA ILE A 68 -4.74 3.73 5.32
C ILE A 68 -4.47 2.22 5.28
N GLN A 69 -4.56 1.58 4.11
CA GLN A 69 -4.25 0.15 3.97
C GLN A 69 -2.81 -0.17 4.38
N ALA A 70 -1.85 0.62 3.92
CA ALA A 70 -0.44 0.46 4.27
C ALA A 70 -0.18 0.67 5.78
N SER A 71 -0.82 1.68 6.39
CA SER A 71 -0.74 1.96 7.83
C SER A 71 -1.32 0.81 8.66
N ASN A 72 -2.47 0.28 8.26
CA ASN A 72 -3.11 -0.86 8.90
C ASN A 72 -2.23 -2.11 8.85
N LEU A 73 -1.61 -2.39 7.70
CA LEU A 73 -0.69 -3.51 7.54
C LEU A 73 0.58 -3.33 8.39
N ALA A 74 1.16 -2.12 8.42
CA ALA A 74 2.31 -1.80 9.26
C ALA A 74 2.01 -2.08 10.73
N ASN A 75 0.85 -1.64 11.21
CA ASN A 75 0.36 -1.85 12.57
C ASN A 75 0.08 -3.33 12.87
N ALA A 76 -0.52 -4.07 11.93
CA ALA A 76 -0.78 -5.49 12.07
C ALA A 76 0.54 -6.28 12.23
N LEU A 77 1.55 -6.00 11.41
CA LEU A 77 2.86 -6.64 11.49
C LEU A 77 3.61 -6.33 12.79
N LEU A 78 3.36 -5.18 13.44
CA LEU A 78 3.94 -4.87 14.76
C LEU A 78 3.26 -5.64 15.89
N LYS A 79 1.95 -5.81 15.82
CA LYS A 79 1.13 -6.32 16.94
C LYS A 79 0.94 -7.82 16.93
N ARG A 80 0.90 -8.45 15.75
CA ARG A 80 0.62 -9.88 15.62
C ARG A 80 1.78 -10.72 16.17
N LYS A 81 1.45 -11.78 16.90
CA LYS A 81 2.42 -12.81 17.32
C LYS A 81 3.17 -13.29 16.09
N THR A 82 4.47 -13.50 16.18
CA THR A 82 5.31 -13.91 15.06
C THR A 82 6.11 -15.14 15.44
N VAL A 83 6.37 -16.05 14.49
CA VAL A 83 7.29 -17.16 14.75
C VAL A 83 8.72 -16.62 14.94
N ALA A 84 9.39 -17.01 16.03
CA ALA A 84 10.65 -16.39 16.47
C ALA A 84 11.71 -16.29 15.36
N SER A 85 11.80 -17.33 14.50
CA SER A 85 12.79 -17.39 13.41
C SER A 85 12.66 -16.30 12.33
N ILE A 86 11.54 -15.56 12.26
CA ILE A 86 11.31 -14.52 11.24
C ILE A 86 11.00 -13.12 11.79
N GLU A 87 11.04 -12.91 13.11
CA GLU A 87 10.68 -11.63 13.72
C GLU A 87 11.38 -10.42 13.09
N ARG A 88 12.70 -10.52 12.83
CA ARG A 88 13.45 -9.43 12.19
C ARG A 88 12.89 -9.08 10.81
N ARG A 89 12.49 -10.09 10.03
CA ARG A 89 11.90 -9.89 8.70
C ARG A 89 10.50 -9.27 8.80
N VAL A 90 9.70 -9.68 9.78
CA VAL A 90 8.39 -9.06 10.05
C VAL A 90 8.54 -7.59 10.44
N ARG A 91 9.48 -7.26 11.34
CA ARG A 91 9.76 -5.86 11.70
C ARG A 91 10.28 -5.05 10.51
N ALA A 92 11.07 -5.65 9.63
CA ALA A 92 11.49 -4.98 8.39
C ALA A 92 10.29 -4.66 7.49
N LYS A 93 9.40 -5.63 7.25
CA LYS A 93 8.21 -5.41 6.42
C LYS A 93 7.20 -4.44 7.03
N SER A 94 7.09 -4.40 8.36
CA SER A 94 6.32 -3.34 9.04
C SER A 94 6.87 -1.94 8.73
N ARG A 95 8.21 -1.77 8.74
CA ARG A 95 8.84 -0.49 8.37
C ARG A 95 8.64 -0.15 6.90
N ASP A 96 8.73 -1.14 6.00
CA ASP A 96 8.44 -0.95 4.57
C ASP A 96 7.00 -0.44 4.38
N ALA A 97 6.01 -1.06 5.03
CA ALA A 97 4.61 -0.63 5.00
C ALA A 97 4.38 0.76 5.61
N ALA A 98 5.08 1.09 6.71
CA ALA A 98 5.01 2.44 7.29
C ALA A 98 5.62 3.49 6.34
N SER A 99 6.73 3.17 5.68
CA SER A 99 7.35 4.06 4.67
C SER A 99 6.45 4.24 3.44
N LEU A 100 5.74 3.19 3.02
CA LEU A 100 4.73 3.26 1.97
C LEU A 100 3.60 4.23 2.36
N SER A 101 3.00 4.05 3.53
CA SER A 101 1.94 4.92 4.06
C SER A 101 2.39 6.38 4.11
N ALA A 102 3.56 6.67 4.68
CA ALA A 102 4.10 8.04 4.74
C ALA A 102 4.39 8.63 3.35
N THR A 103 4.79 7.81 2.37
CA THR A 103 5.04 8.27 1.00
C THR A 103 3.74 8.60 0.28
N LEU A 104 2.69 7.80 0.48
CA LEU A 104 1.35 8.04 -0.05
C LEU A 104 0.67 9.25 0.61
N GLN A 105 0.88 9.46 1.91
CA GLN A 105 0.42 10.65 2.61
C GLN A 105 0.93 11.94 1.92
N ARG A 106 2.19 11.95 1.48
CA ARG A 106 2.73 13.11 0.74
C ARG A 106 1.98 13.38 -0.57
N LEU A 107 1.52 12.33 -1.25
CA LEU A 107 0.70 12.50 -2.46
C LEU A 107 -0.71 12.98 -2.11
N HIS A 108 -1.29 12.47 -1.02
CA HIS A 108 -2.57 12.94 -0.50
C HIS A 108 -2.52 14.44 -0.13
N ASP A 109 -1.47 14.88 0.55
CA ASP A 109 -1.28 16.27 0.97
C ASP A 109 -1.04 17.23 -0.21
N HIS A 110 -0.47 16.71 -1.31
CA HIS A 110 -0.12 17.48 -2.51
C HIS A 110 -0.63 16.80 -3.80
N PRO A 111 -1.95 16.64 -3.96
CA PRO A 111 -2.52 15.70 -4.94
C PRO A 111 -2.47 16.19 -6.39
N SER A 112 -2.08 17.44 -6.61
CA SER A 112 -1.90 18.04 -7.93
C SER A 112 -0.49 18.61 -8.16
N ASP A 113 0.45 18.35 -7.25
CA ASP A 113 1.83 18.83 -7.39
C ASP A 113 2.66 17.80 -8.20
N PRO A 114 3.06 18.11 -9.44
CA PRO A 114 3.80 17.16 -10.29
C PRO A 114 5.23 16.90 -9.79
N VAL A 115 5.84 17.82 -9.03
CA VAL A 115 7.18 17.64 -8.47
C VAL A 115 7.12 16.66 -7.30
N VAL A 116 6.14 16.84 -6.41
CA VAL A 116 5.90 15.89 -5.31
C VAL A 116 5.52 14.51 -5.87
N ALA A 117 4.62 14.47 -6.85
CA ALA A 117 4.20 13.22 -7.49
C ALA A 117 5.37 12.49 -8.15
N GLY A 118 6.27 13.17 -8.87
CA GLY A 118 7.45 12.55 -9.46
C GLY A 118 8.39 11.94 -8.41
N SER A 119 8.59 12.62 -7.27
CA SER A 119 9.35 12.06 -6.16
C SER A 119 8.66 10.86 -5.50
N VAL A 120 7.33 10.87 -5.40
CA VAL A 120 6.52 9.76 -4.87
C VAL A 120 6.61 8.56 -5.80
N GLU A 121 6.38 8.75 -7.10
CA GLU A 121 6.46 7.72 -8.15
C GLU A 121 7.79 6.96 -8.06
N GLN A 122 8.92 7.67 -8.06
CA GLN A 122 10.24 7.05 -8.01
C GLN A 122 10.46 6.21 -6.74
N ARG A 123 10.03 6.74 -5.59
CA ARG A 123 10.16 6.03 -4.30
C ARG A 123 9.31 4.77 -4.27
N LEU A 124 8.08 4.86 -4.73
CA LEU A 124 7.14 3.76 -4.73
C LEU A 124 7.51 2.66 -5.73
N ARG A 125 7.99 3.01 -6.93
CA ARG A 125 8.57 2.03 -7.88
C ARG A 125 9.73 1.26 -7.28
N LYS A 126 10.65 1.95 -6.60
CA LYS A 126 11.77 1.31 -5.92
C LYS A 126 11.30 0.37 -4.80
N LEU A 127 10.28 0.78 -4.03
CA LEU A 127 9.75 -0.02 -2.94
C LEU A 127 9.03 -1.28 -3.44
N GLY A 128 8.16 -1.14 -4.44
CA GLY A 128 7.36 -2.25 -4.98
C GLY A 128 8.04 -3.07 -6.07
N GLY A 129 9.23 -2.66 -6.54
CA GLY A 129 9.96 -3.37 -7.58
C GLY A 129 9.28 -3.35 -8.96
N CYS A 130 8.39 -2.39 -9.22
CA CYS A 130 7.77 -2.16 -10.53
C CYS A 130 8.58 -1.16 -11.36
N ALA A 131 8.79 -1.50 -12.63
CA ALA A 131 9.49 -0.67 -13.61
C ALA A 131 8.52 0.27 -14.35
#